data_AF-A0A8S4S2S4-F1
#
_entry.id   AF-A0A8S4S2S4-F1
#
_cell.length_a   1.000
_cell.length_b   1.000
_cell.length_c   1.000
_cell.angle_alpha   90.00
_cell.angle_beta   90.00
_cell.angle_gamma   90.00
#
_symmetry.space_group_name_H-M   'P 1'
#
loop_
_entity.id
_entity.type
_entity.pdbx_description
1 polymer ?
#
loop_
_entity_poly.entity_id
_entity_poly.type
_entity_poly.pdbx_seq_one_letter_code
_entity_poly.pdbx_strand_id
1 'polypeptide(L)'
;MADSKAPSKKTRDKKEIEAQRETAYSSSESSVSNEDESLGQIGQGVATASITINREEYLLAYKDLILDRNHVQIRNNLLHRRLAEYYKKRKLEHVLKPLENNPHLEEKYQQKLFSFQELKEKEDLEMADIKAKLNTVEAEYAGKREQAENNFDGLQNYERSTGTGLIYSKKGKPIADKTVQRFLTLQRRKSEQASALRLRYIRARIAVNELETIVRKLEIIAPGLNVAQYEQLHIDNQNYLSKIEEREDELIKNRANCTEHNQMLAHIREKMHHTDEVIDFAECDLGDAEIELLRAREDLGNIKGRRDTLRWSLEAERVKAGLLTRKDLLRDFQDATDEVIKLREKKKELEQEISDTTNKLRDARHKMQLHPQLLI
;
A
#
# COMPACT_ATOMS: atom_id res chain seq x y z
N MET A 1 29.40 -0.21 15.89
CA MET A 1 29.75 0.25 17.26
C MET A 1 29.18 -0.74 18.26
N ALA A 2 29.71 -0.73 19.49
CA ALA A 2 29.29 -1.51 20.66
C ALA A 2 29.54 -3.04 20.61
N ASP A 3 30.69 -3.42 21.17
CA ASP A 3 30.92 -4.74 21.77
C ASP A 3 29.87 -5.09 22.84
N SER A 4 29.68 -6.38 23.11
CA SER A 4 29.49 -6.84 24.49
C SER A 4 30.17 -8.19 24.73
N LYS A 5 31.02 -8.21 25.75
CA LYS A 5 32.00 -9.26 26.04
C LYS A 5 31.56 -10.04 27.29
N ALA A 6 32.02 -11.30 27.36
CA ALA A 6 32.38 -12.06 28.57
C ALA A 6 31.26 -12.87 29.28
N PRO A 7 31.59 -13.84 30.18
CA PRO A 7 32.94 -14.20 30.66
C PRO A 7 33.33 -15.70 30.68
N SER A 8 34.63 -15.91 30.47
CA SER A 8 35.54 -16.84 31.17
C SER A 8 34.98 -17.74 32.29
N LYS A 9 35.39 -19.02 32.28
CA LYS A 9 35.91 -19.71 33.48
C LYS A 9 37.10 -20.63 33.17
N LYS A 10 38.19 -20.45 33.92
CA LYS A 10 39.36 -21.35 34.00
C LYS A 10 39.09 -22.46 35.03
N THR A 11 39.72 -23.64 34.89
CA THR A 11 40.92 -24.07 35.65
C THR A 11 41.10 -25.59 35.66
N ARG A 12 42.35 -26.06 35.41
CA ARG A 12 43.04 -27.21 36.07
C ARG A 12 42.41 -28.62 35.92
N ASP A 13 43.12 -29.74 36.00
CA ASP A 13 44.44 -30.00 36.60
C ASP A 13 45.11 -31.30 36.07
N LYS A 14 46.41 -31.44 36.40
CA LYS A 14 47.20 -32.68 36.64
C LYS A 14 47.69 -33.60 35.49
N LYS A 15 48.95 -34.00 35.70
CA LYS A 15 49.75 -35.04 35.03
C LYS A 15 49.70 -36.37 35.81
N GLU A 16 50.15 -37.44 35.14
CA GLU A 16 50.98 -38.55 35.67
C GLU A 16 50.51 -39.30 36.95
N ILE A 17 49.87 -40.46 36.74
CA ILE A 17 50.03 -41.72 37.48
C ILE A 17 49.95 -42.81 36.39
N GLU A 18 51.06 -43.37 35.91
CA GLU A 18 51.91 -44.45 36.48
C GLU A 18 51.51 -45.83 35.94
N ALA A 19 52.53 -46.64 35.65
CA ALA A 19 52.37 -47.96 35.05
C ALA A 19 51.87 -48.99 36.07
N GLN A 20 51.25 -50.06 35.58
CA GLN A 20 51.76 -51.44 35.76
C GLN A 20 50.82 -52.47 35.08
N ARG A 21 51.45 -53.34 34.28
CA ARG A 21 51.36 -54.82 34.37
C ARG A 21 50.03 -55.54 34.03
N GLU A 22 50.07 -56.74 33.48
CA GLU A 22 51.11 -57.55 32.81
C GLU A 22 50.40 -58.76 32.16
N THR A 23 51.12 -59.56 31.36
CA THR A 23 50.74 -60.93 30.90
C THR A 23 49.49 -61.07 30.02
N ALA A 24 49.35 -62.09 29.18
CA ALA A 24 50.26 -62.90 28.36
C ALA A 24 49.35 -63.62 27.33
N TYR A 25 49.76 -64.34 26.27
CA TYR A 25 50.84 -65.31 26.04
C TYR A 25 50.98 -65.34 24.49
N SER A 26 52.16 -65.17 23.87
CA SER A 26 53.11 -66.25 23.50
C SER A 26 52.59 -67.16 22.36
N SER A 27 53.35 -67.61 21.35
CA SER A 27 54.70 -67.29 20.86
C SER A 27 54.93 -68.07 19.55
N SER A 28 56.14 -67.94 18.97
CA SER A 28 56.91 -69.01 18.31
C SER A 28 57.04 -68.98 16.79
N GLU A 29 58.00 -68.21 16.31
CA GLU A 29 58.95 -68.72 15.30
C GLU A 29 60.33 -68.80 15.93
N SER A 30 60.80 -70.03 16.17
CA SER A 30 62.10 -70.33 16.74
C SER A 30 63.04 -70.86 15.66
N SER A 31 64.13 -70.13 15.41
CA SER A 31 65.28 -70.59 14.65
C SER A 31 66.04 -71.68 15.43
N VAL A 32 66.22 -72.87 14.84
CA VAL A 32 67.23 -73.86 15.27
C VAL A 32 67.89 -74.48 14.03
N SER A 33 69.16 -74.83 14.20
CA SER A 33 70.14 -75.31 13.23
C SER A 33 69.90 -76.72 12.66
N ASN A 34 70.62 -77.04 11.58
CA ASN A 34 71.01 -78.41 11.18
C ASN A 34 71.64 -79.14 12.40
N GLU A 35 71.56 -80.45 12.62
CA GLU A 35 71.94 -81.59 11.76
C GLU A 35 71.27 -82.91 12.22
N ASP A 36 71.28 -83.88 11.30
CA ASP A 36 71.27 -85.35 11.45
C ASP A 36 70.10 -86.23 11.99
N GLU A 37 69.73 -87.14 11.07
CA GLU A 37 69.45 -88.58 11.19
C GLU A 37 68.14 -89.21 11.74
N SER A 38 67.73 -90.24 10.98
CA SER A 38 67.10 -91.51 11.39
C SER A 38 65.57 -91.65 11.58
N LEU A 39 64.92 -92.11 10.51
CA LEU A 39 63.99 -93.26 10.42
C LEU A 39 62.82 -93.42 11.44
N GLY A 40 61.59 -93.44 10.92
CA GLY A 40 60.39 -93.91 11.64
C GLY A 40 59.13 -93.95 10.77
N GLN A 41 58.80 -95.13 10.20
CA GLN A 41 57.69 -95.36 9.27
C GLN A 41 56.37 -95.72 10.00
N ILE A 42 55.25 -95.87 9.24
CA ILE A 42 53.85 -96.29 9.61
C ILE A 42 52.90 -95.08 9.81
N GLY A 43 51.73 -94.89 9.16
CA GLY A 43 50.92 -95.71 8.22
C GLY A 43 49.54 -96.05 8.84
N GLN A 44 48.35 -95.83 8.26
CA GLN A 44 47.82 -95.32 6.96
C GLN A 44 46.58 -94.40 7.25
N GLY A 45 45.80 -93.80 6.34
CA GLY A 45 45.63 -93.80 4.88
C GLY A 45 44.13 -93.83 4.47
N VAL A 46 43.60 -92.73 3.93
CA VAL A 46 42.29 -92.65 3.23
C VAL A 46 42.47 -91.73 2.02
N ALA A 47 41.98 -92.14 0.85
CA ALA A 47 42.26 -91.47 -0.41
C ALA A 47 41.38 -90.22 -0.63
N THR A 48 42.01 -89.06 -0.78
CA THR A 48 41.43 -87.93 -1.50
C THR A 48 41.86 -88.01 -2.96
N ALA A 49 40.91 -87.93 -3.90
CA ALA A 49 41.26 -87.76 -5.30
C ALA A 49 42.04 -86.45 -5.47
N SER A 50 43.27 -86.54 -5.97
CA SER A 50 44.15 -85.39 -6.15
C SER A 50 43.59 -84.48 -7.23
N ILE A 51 42.86 -83.43 -6.83
CA ILE A 51 42.52 -82.33 -7.73
C ILE A 51 43.84 -81.69 -8.14
N THR A 52 44.28 -81.93 -9.37
CA THR A 52 45.48 -81.30 -9.94
C THR A 52 45.16 -79.85 -10.27
N ILE A 53 45.11 -79.02 -9.23
CA ILE A 53 45.00 -77.56 -9.35
C ILE A 53 46.31 -77.06 -9.96
N ASN A 54 46.26 -76.59 -11.21
CA ASN A 54 47.40 -75.97 -11.90
C ASN A 54 47.79 -74.66 -11.20
N ARG A 55 48.65 -74.78 -10.18
CA ARG A 55 49.11 -73.66 -9.35
C ARG A 55 49.68 -72.50 -10.16
N GLU A 56 50.31 -72.79 -11.30
CA GLU A 56 50.91 -71.77 -12.17
C GLU A 56 49.86 -70.92 -12.90
N GLU A 57 48.78 -71.52 -13.42
CA GLU A 57 47.68 -70.79 -14.07
C GLU A 57 46.96 -69.87 -13.07
N TYR A 58 46.70 -70.35 -11.85
CA TYR A 58 46.13 -69.51 -10.79
C TYR A 58 47.09 -68.41 -10.33
N LEU A 59 48.41 -68.65 -10.31
CA LEU A 59 49.40 -67.63 -9.99
C LEU A 59 49.54 -66.56 -11.09
N LEU A 60 49.34 -66.92 -12.36
CA LEU A 60 49.27 -65.96 -13.47
C LEU A 60 48.00 -65.13 -13.39
N ALA A 61 46.83 -65.77 -13.30
CA ALA A 61 45.56 -65.08 -13.13
C ALA A 61 45.54 -64.15 -11.90
N TYR A 62 46.17 -64.54 -10.79
CA TYR A 62 46.32 -63.69 -9.61
C TYR A 62 47.23 -62.48 -9.85
N LYS A 63 48.32 -62.62 -10.60
CA LYS A 63 49.18 -61.49 -10.99
C LYS A 63 48.42 -60.50 -11.88
N ASP A 64 47.69 -60.99 -12.88
CA ASP A 64 46.90 -60.15 -13.78
C ASP A 64 45.78 -59.44 -13.01
N LEU A 65 45.06 -60.14 -12.13
CA LEU A 65 44.07 -59.55 -11.22
C LEU A 65 44.67 -58.50 -10.27
N ILE A 66 45.91 -58.64 -9.80
CA ILE A 66 46.61 -57.59 -9.03
C ILE A 66 46.84 -56.36 -9.91
N LEU A 67 47.31 -56.54 -11.15
CA LEU A 67 47.56 -55.43 -12.07
C LEU A 67 46.26 -54.67 -12.39
N ASP A 68 45.18 -55.39 -12.68
CA ASP A 68 43.86 -54.81 -12.90
C ASP A 68 43.32 -54.11 -11.66
N ARG A 69 43.43 -54.73 -10.48
CA ARG A 69 43.04 -54.10 -9.21
C ARG A 69 43.81 -52.81 -8.96
N ASN A 70 45.12 -52.80 -9.20
CA ASN A 70 45.96 -51.61 -9.06
C ASN A 70 45.56 -50.52 -10.07
N HIS A 71 45.28 -50.89 -11.33
CA HIS A 71 44.81 -49.96 -12.36
C HIS A 71 43.44 -49.35 -12.02
N VAL A 72 42.48 -50.16 -11.57
CA VAL A 72 41.17 -49.72 -11.07
C VAL A 72 41.34 -48.82 -9.83
N GLN A 73 42.22 -49.16 -8.90
CA GLN A 73 42.50 -48.35 -7.72
C GLN A 73 43.10 -46.99 -8.07
N ILE A 74 44.05 -46.92 -9.02
CA ILE A 74 44.61 -45.66 -9.53
C ILE A 74 43.51 -44.80 -10.17
N ARG A 75 42.67 -45.41 -11.03
CA ARG A 75 41.54 -44.72 -11.68
C ARG A 75 40.53 -44.22 -10.66
N ASN A 76 40.20 -45.02 -9.65
CA ASN A 76 39.25 -44.64 -8.60
C ASN A 76 39.79 -43.49 -7.74
N ASN A 77 41.06 -43.56 -7.33
CA ASN A 77 41.74 -42.47 -6.62
C ASN A 77 41.73 -41.15 -7.43
N LEU A 78 41.91 -41.21 -8.76
CA LEU A 78 41.81 -40.05 -9.64
C LEU A 78 40.38 -39.48 -9.69
N LEU A 79 39.36 -40.34 -9.76
CA LEU A 79 37.95 -39.94 -9.76
C LEU A 79 37.54 -39.33 -8.41
N HIS A 80 37.93 -39.93 -7.28
CA HIS A 80 37.71 -39.36 -5.95
C HIS A 80 38.34 -37.98 -5.79
N ARG A 81 39.56 -37.75 -6.29
CA ARG A 81 40.19 -36.40 -6.31
C ARG A 81 39.37 -35.40 -7.13
N ARG A 82 38.95 -35.78 -8.34
CA ARG A 82 38.10 -34.92 -9.21
C ARG A 82 36.73 -34.61 -8.58
N LEU A 83 36.11 -35.58 -7.92
CA LEU A 83 34.86 -35.39 -7.18
C LEU A 83 35.04 -34.44 -5.99
N ALA A 84 36.12 -34.60 -5.22
CA ALA A 84 36.45 -33.70 -4.11
C ALA A 84 36.67 -32.25 -4.58
N GLU A 85 37.34 -32.04 -5.72
CA GLU A 85 37.46 -30.72 -6.35
C GLU A 85 36.12 -30.16 -6.82
N TYR A 86 35.27 -31.00 -7.44
CA TYR A 86 33.95 -30.61 -7.92
C TYR A 86 33.04 -30.14 -6.78
N TYR A 87 32.98 -30.90 -5.68
CA TYR A 87 32.17 -30.53 -4.51
C TYR A 87 32.70 -29.28 -3.82
N LYS A 88 34.03 -29.09 -3.71
CA LYS A 88 34.63 -27.84 -3.23
C LYS A 88 34.24 -26.63 -4.09
N LYS A 89 34.36 -26.73 -5.43
CA LYS A 89 33.99 -25.67 -6.37
C LYS A 89 32.51 -25.26 -6.28
N ARG A 90 31.62 -26.19 -5.88
CA ARG A 90 30.18 -25.95 -5.66
C ARG A 90 29.78 -25.67 -4.20
N LYS A 91 30.74 -25.51 -3.27
CA LYS A 91 30.50 -25.31 -1.83
C LYS A 91 29.69 -26.44 -1.14
N LEU A 92 29.78 -27.66 -1.66
CA LEU A 92 29.08 -28.85 -1.16
C LEU A 92 29.93 -29.63 -0.13
N GLU A 93 30.54 -28.92 0.82
CA GLU A 93 31.53 -29.49 1.75
C GLU A 93 30.95 -30.49 2.75
N HIS A 94 29.62 -30.46 2.97
CA HIS A 94 28.93 -31.43 3.82
C HIS A 94 29.03 -32.87 3.30
N VAL A 95 29.23 -33.07 1.98
CA VAL A 95 29.40 -34.38 1.33
C VAL A 95 30.78 -34.99 1.62
N LEU A 96 31.75 -34.19 2.05
CA LEU A 96 33.13 -34.61 2.32
C LEU A 96 33.39 -34.99 3.80
N LYS A 97 32.36 -34.92 4.65
CA LYS A 97 32.47 -35.37 6.05
C LYS A 97 32.60 -36.91 6.07
N PRO A 98 33.52 -37.49 6.86
CA PRO A 98 33.56 -38.93 7.07
C PRO A 98 32.19 -39.40 7.57
N LEU A 99 31.56 -40.32 6.85
CA LEU A 99 30.33 -40.94 7.33
C LEU A 99 30.68 -41.96 8.41
N GLU A 100 29.94 -41.93 9.52
CA GLU A 100 30.02 -42.95 10.55
C GLU A 100 29.64 -44.32 9.95
N ASN A 101 30.31 -45.39 10.39
CA ASN A 101 30.16 -46.75 9.87
C ASN A 101 28.78 -47.32 10.18
N ASN A 102 27.79 -46.94 9.38
CA ASN A 102 26.39 -47.30 9.54
C ASN A 102 26.01 -48.31 8.45
N PRO A 103 25.60 -49.55 8.78
CA PRO A 103 25.47 -50.64 7.79
C PRO A 103 24.47 -50.34 6.67
N HIS A 104 23.44 -49.53 6.94
CA HIS A 104 22.48 -49.06 5.94
C HIS A 104 23.09 -48.16 4.84
N LEU A 105 24.34 -47.67 5.00
CA LEU A 105 25.01 -46.90 3.95
C LEU A 105 25.44 -47.79 2.78
N GLU A 106 25.88 -49.02 3.07
CA GLU A 106 26.28 -49.99 2.05
C GLU A 106 25.06 -50.47 1.25
N GLU A 107 23.94 -50.77 1.92
CA GLU A 107 22.66 -51.08 1.27
C GLU A 107 22.18 -49.94 0.36
N LYS A 108 22.27 -48.68 0.82
CA LYS A 108 21.93 -47.50 0.01
C LYS A 108 22.89 -47.32 -1.16
N TYR A 109 24.18 -47.61 -0.98
CA TYR A 109 25.16 -47.57 -2.06
C TYR A 109 24.86 -48.63 -3.13
N GLN A 110 24.53 -49.86 -2.73
CA GLN A 110 24.10 -50.94 -3.62
C GLN A 110 22.81 -50.58 -4.36
N GLN A 111 21.78 -50.04 -3.68
CA GLN A 111 20.58 -49.52 -4.33
C GLN A 111 20.90 -48.42 -5.36
N LYS A 112 21.87 -47.55 -5.07
CA LYS A 112 22.32 -46.54 -6.02
C LYS A 112 23.08 -47.14 -7.21
N LEU A 113 23.91 -48.16 -7.00
CA LEU A 113 24.54 -48.91 -8.08
C LEU A 113 23.52 -49.59 -8.99
N PHE A 114 22.50 -50.26 -8.43
CA PHE A 114 21.40 -50.82 -9.23
C PHE A 114 20.65 -49.74 -10.03
N SER A 115 20.29 -48.61 -9.40
CA SER A 115 19.64 -47.50 -10.12
C SER A 115 20.53 -46.89 -11.22
N PHE A 116 21.86 -46.89 -11.04
CA PHE A 116 22.81 -46.45 -12.05
C PHE A 116 22.96 -47.48 -13.19
N GLN A 117 22.93 -48.78 -12.86
CA GLN A 117 22.92 -49.85 -13.86
C GLN A 117 21.64 -49.79 -14.71
N GLU A 118 20.46 -49.64 -14.11
CA GLU A 118 19.22 -49.44 -14.86
C GLU A 118 19.27 -48.21 -15.78
N LEU A 119 19.86 -47.10 -15.31
CA LEU A 119 20.04 -45.90 -16.14
C LEU A 119 21.03 -46.15 -17.28
N LYS A 120 22.08 -46.94 -17.04
CA LYS A 120 23.05 -47.34 -18.07
C LYS A 120 22.42 -48.24 -19.13
N GLU A 121 21.65 -49.24 -18.72
CA GLU A 121 20.92 -50.13 -19.62
C GLU A 121 19.88 -49.35 -20.46
N LYS A 122 19.18 -48.38 -19.85
CA LYS A 122 18.28 -47.45 -20.58
C LYS A 122 19.04 -46.58 -21.58
N GLU A 123 20.17 -45.98 -21.19
CA GLU A 123 21.03 -45.19 -22.08
C GLU A 123 21.54 -46.04 -23.26
N ASP A 124 22.01 -47.26 -23.00
CA ASP A 124 22.53 -48.15 -24.04
C ASP A 124 21.42 -48.61 -25.02
N LEU A 125 20.21 -48.89 -24.52
CA LEU A 125 19.03 -49.18 -25.34
C LEU A 125 18.63 -47.97 -26.20
N GLU A 126 18.47 -46.78 -25.60
CA GLU A 126 18.14 -45.54 -26.32
C GLU A 126 19.20 -45.21 -27.39
N MET A 127 20.48 -45.39 -27.06
CA MET A 127 21.59 -45.18 -28.00
C MET A 127 21.63 -46.23 -29.12
N ALA A 128 21.26 -47.48 -28.86
CA ALA A 128 21.11 -48.50 -29.89
C ALA A 128 19.94 -48.17 -30.83
N ASP A 129 18.81 -47.74 -30.27
CA ASP A 129 17.61 -47.31 -31.00
C ASP A 129 17.91 -46.10 -31.91
N ILE A 130 18.59 -45.08 -31.38
CA ILE A 130 18.99 -43.88 -32.13
C ILE A 130 19.96 -44.27 -33.27
N LYS A 131 20.95 -45.14 -33.01
CA LYS A 131 21.86 -45.64 -34.05
C LYS A 131 21.12 -46.43 -35.13
N ALA A 132 20.19 -47.31 -34.76
CA ALA A 132 19.39 -48.05 -35.73
C ALA A 132 18.57 -47.11 -36.63
N LYS A 133 17.89 -46.13 -36.03
CA LYS A 133 17.13 -45.09 -36.75
C LYS A 133 18.04 -44.25 -37.67
N LEU A 134 19.21 -43.83 -37.18
CA LEU A 134 20.22 -43.11 -37.98
C LEU A 134 20.62 -43.94 -39.21
N ASN A 135 21.02 -45.20 -39.01
CA ASN A 135 21.45 -46.10 -40.09
C ASN A 135 20.34 -46.29 -41.13
N THR A 136 19.07 -46.40 -40.73
CA THR A 136 17.96 -46.50 -41.70
C THR A 136 17.80 -45.22 -42.54
N VAL A 137 17.92 -44.04 -41.93
CA VAL A 137 17.83 -42.75 -42.63
C VAL A 137 19.04 -42.52 -43.55
N GLU A 138 20.24 -42.93 -43.13
CA GLU A 138 21.45 -42.86 -43.96
C GLU A 138 21.37 -43.79 -45.17
N ALA A 139 20.88 -45.02 -44.99
CA ALA A 139 20.64 -45.97 -46.08
C ALA A 139 19.58 -45.46 -47.08
N GLU A 140 18.45 -44.94 -46.58
CA GLU A 140 17.45 -44.30 -47.43
C GLU A 140 18.00 -43.10 -48.20
N TYR A 141 18.79 -42.25 -47.54
CA TYR A 141 19.40 -41.08 -48.16
C TYR A 141 20.41 -41.48 -49.24
N ALA A 142 21.26 -42.48 -48.98
CA ALA A 142 22.20 -43.02 -49.96
C ALA A 142 21.47 -43.56 -51.19
N GLY A 143 20.44 -44.39 -51.01
CA GLY A 143 19.64 -44.93 -52.12
C GLY A 143 18.91 -43.85 -52.93
N LYS A 144 18.28 -42.87 -52.26
CA LYS A 144 17.63 -41.72 -52.93
C LYS A 144 18.63 -40.87 -53.71
N ARG A 145 19.85 -40.71 -53.18
CA ARG A 145 20.94 -39.99 -53.85
C ARG A 145 21.44 -40.73 -55.08
N GLU A 146 21.72 -42.03 -54.97
CA GLU A 146 22.16 -42.86 -56.09
C GLU A 146 21.13 -42.88 -57.22
N GLN A 147 19.84 -43.03 -56.89
CA GLN A 147 18.75 -42.92 -57.87
C GLN A 147 18.73 -41.54 -58.56
N ALA A 148 18.95 -40.45 -57.82
CA ALA A 148 19.00 -39.11 -58.40
C ALA A 148 20.22 -38.88 -59.31
N GLU A 149 21.39 -39.39 -58.93
CA GLU A 149 22.62 -39.33 -59.75
C GLU A 149 22.46 -40.18 -61.04
N ASN A 150 21.94 -41.41 -60.93
CA ASN A 150 21.63 -42.27 -62.08
C ASN A 150 20.61 -41.65 -63.04
N ASN A 151 19.53 -41.04 -62.52
CA ASN A 151 18.53 -40.35 -63.34
C ASN A 151 19.12 -39.12 -64.05
N PHE A 152 20.01 -38.37 -63.39
CA PHE A 152 20.67 -37.20 -63.98
C PHE A 152 21.66 -37.59 -65.09
N ASP A 153 22.41 -38.67 -64.90
CA ASP A 153 23.35 -39.16 -65.91
C ASP A 153 22.65 -39.86 -67.08
N GLY A 154 21.51 -40.52 -66.83
CA GLY A 154 20.59 -40.96 -67.87
C GLY A 154 20.10 -39.80 -68.74
N LEU A 155 19.67 -38.70 -68.11
CA LEU A 155 19.28 -37.47 -68.81
C LEU A 155 20.44 -36.88 -69.63
N GLN A 156 21.65 -36.74 -69.05
CA GLN A 156 22.82 -36.23 -69.79
C GLN A 156 23.17 -37.08 -71.01
N ASN A 157 23.02 -38.41 -70.93
CA ASN A 157 23.28 -39.31 -72.04
C ASN A 157 22.22 -39.18 -73.15
N TYR A 158 20.95 -39.00 -72.77
CA TYR A 158 19.86 -38.73 -73.72
C TYR A 158 20.01 -37.35 -74.40
N GLU A 159 20.35 -36.31 -73.64
CA GLU A 159 20.65 -34.98 -74.18
C GLU A 159 21.88 -35.00 -75.10
N ARG A 160 22.89 -35.83 -74.80
CA ARG A 160 24.07 -36.00 -75.65
C ARG A 160 23.71 -36.66 -76.98
N SER A 161 23.00 -37.79 -76.96
CA SER A 161 22.64 -38.54 -78.18
C SER A 161 21.63 -37.77 -79.04
N THR A 162 20.70 -37.04 -78.43
CA THR A 162 19.79 -36.12 -79.13
C THR A 162 20.54 -34.90 -79.67
N GLY A 163 21.58 -34.43 -78.98
CA GLY A 163 22.39 -33.27 -79.36
C GLY A 163 23.35 -33.53 -80.53
N THR A 164 23.93 -34.72 -80.62
CA THR A 164 24.77 -35.15 -81.74
C THR A 164 23.96 -35.23 -83.03
N GLY A 165 24.33 -34.42 -84.03
CA GLY A 165 23.63 -34.34 -85.32
C GLY A 165 22.56 -33.24 -85.43
N LEU A 166 22.28 -32.48 -84.36
CA LEU A 166 21.44 -31.28 -84.47
C LEU A 166 22.07 -30.24 -85.40
N ILE A 167 21.22 -29.41 -86.02
CA ILE A 167 21.61 -28.36 -86.97
C ILE A 167 21.19 -26.99 -86.45
N TYR A 168 22.07 -25.98 -86.58
CA TYR A 168 21.73 -24.61 -86.23
C TYR A 168 20.66 -24.04 -87.20
N SER A 169 19.43 -23.89 -86.73
CA SER A 169 18.29 -23.34 -87.49
C SER A 169 18.61 -22.09 -88.32
N LYS A 170 19.41 -21.14 -87.79
CA LYS A 170 19.80 -19.90 -88.51
C LYS A 170 20.99 -20.04 -89.48
N LYS A 171 21.73 -21.15 -89.47
CA LYS A 171 22.99 -21.29 -90.22
C LYS A 171 23.09 -22.56 -91.07
N GLY A 172 22.18 -23.52 -90.93
CA GLY A 172 22.18 -24.79 -91.67
C GLY A 172 23.37 -25.72 -91.38
N LYS A 173 24.29 -25.33 -90.48
CA LYS A 173 25.48 -26.12 -90.12
C LYS A 173 25.20 -27.04 -88.92
N PRO A 174 25.74 -28.27 -88.89
CA PRO A 174 25.63 -29.14 -87.73
C PRO A 174 26.27 -28.49 -86.48
N ILE A 175 25.70 -28.78 -85.32
CA ILE A 175 26.29 -28.45 -84.03
C ILE A 175 27.45 -29.41 -83.79
N ALA A 176 28.66 -28.89 -83.66
CA ALA A 176 29.83 -29.72 -83.36
C ALA A 176 29.73 -30.32 -81.95
N ASP A 177 30.06 -31.60 -81.80
CA ASP A 177 29.97 -32.35 -80.53
C ASP A 177 30.68 -31.67 -79.35
N LYS A 178 31.83 -31.02 -79.61
CA LYS A 178 32.55 -30.20 -78.62
C LYS A 178 31.67 -29.09 -78.01
N THR A 179 30.70 -28.59 -78.76
CA THR A 179 29.73 -27.58 -78.32
C THR A 179 28.61 -28.20 -77.49
N VAL A 180 28.08 -29.35 -77.91
CA VAL A 180 27.10 -30.13 -77.12
C VAL A 180 27.69 -30.48 -75.76
N GLN A 181 28.92 -30.99 -75.73
CA GLN A 181 29.61 -31.35 -74.50
C GLN A 181 29.94 -30.13 -73.61
N ARG A 182 30.16 -28.96 -74.20
CA ARG A 182 30.28 -27.68 -73.47
C ARG A 182 28.96 -27.26 -72.80
N PHE A 183 27.81 -27.52 -73.44
CA PHE A 183 26.51 -27.25 -72.81
C PHE A 183 26.22 -28.24 -71.67
N LEU A 184 26.44 -29.54 -71.86
CA LEU A 184 26.23 -30.57 -70.82
C LEU A 184 27.10 -30.34 -69.56
N THR A 185 28.36 -29.94 -69.75
CA THR A 185 29.28 -29.60 -68.64
C THR A 185 28.85 -28.31 -67.93
N LEU A 186 28.36 -27.30 -68.66
CA LEU A 186 27.80 -26.09 -68.07
C LEU A 186 26.51 -26.39 -67.28
N GLN A 187 25.64 -27.26 -67.80
CA GLN A 187 24.40 -27.70 -67.18
C GLN A 187 24.66 -28.48 -65.88
N ARG A 188 25.60 -29.42 -65.87
CA ARG A 188 26.03 -30.11 -64.63
C ARG A 188 26.55 -29.11 -63.60
N ARG A 189 27.47 -28.21 -63.96
CA ARG A 189 28.00 -27.17 -63.07
C ARG A 189 26.91 -26.22 -62.55
N LYS A 190 25.87 -25.94 -63.35
CA LYS A 190 24.72 -25.12 -62.92
C LYS A 190 23.77 -25.88 -61.99
N SER A 191 23.56 -27.17 -62.21
CA SER A 191 22.82 -28.05 -61.29
C SER A 191 23.49 -28.12 -59.92
N GLU A 192 24.81 -28.33 -59.88
CA GLU A 192 25.63 -28.31 -58.66
C GLU A 192 25.56 -26.96 -57.92
N GLN A 193 25.62 -25.84 -58.65
CA GLN A 193 25.44 -24.51 -58.06
C GLN A 193 24.03 -24.33 -57.46
N ALA A 194 22.99 -24.79 -58.16
CA ALA A 194 21.62 -24.70 -57.69
C ALA A 194 21.36 -25.59 -56.46
N SER A 195 21.89 -26.82 -56.43
CA SER A 195 21.74 -27.71 -55.27
C SER A 195 22.49 -27.17 -54.04
N ALA A 196 23.70 -26.65 -54.20
CA ALA A 196 24.45 -26.00 -53.12
C ALA A 196 23.74 -24.75 -52.56
N LEU A 197 23.17 -23.90 -53.43
CA LEU A 197 22.36 -22.75 -53.01
C LEU A 197 21.08 -23.18 -52.29
N ARG A 198 20.39 -24.21 -52.80
CA ARG A 198 19.17 -24.76 -52.16
C ARG A 198 19.47 -25.36 -50.79
N LEU A 199 20.59 -26.06 -50.62
CA LEU A 199 21.06 -26.56 -49.33
C LEU A 199 21.35 -25.41 -48.36
N ARG A 200 22.03 -24.34 -48.82
CA ARG A 200 22.30 -23.14 -48.01
C ARG A 200 21.00 -22.43 -47.59
N TYR A 201 20.04 -22.30 -48.49
CA TYR A 201 18.72 -21.73 -48.20
C TYR A 201 17.95 -22.57 -47.16
N ILE A 202 17.93 -23.90 -47.30
CA ILE A 202 17.28 -24.80 -46.34
C ILE A 202 17.91 -24.66 -44.95
N ARG A 203 19.25 -24.66 -44.85
CA ARG A 203 19.98 -24.44 -43.59
C ARG A 203 19.66 -23.09 -42.96
N ALA A 204 19.68 -22.01 -43.75
CA ALA A 204 19.34 -20.67 -43.26
C ALA A 204 17.89 -20.59 -42.75
N ARG A 205 16.93 -21.20 -43.48
CA ARG A 205 15.52 -21.25 -43.06
C ARG A 205 15.31 -22.04 -41.77
N ILE A 206 16.03 -23.15 -41.59
CA ILE A 206 16.00 -23.92 -40.34
C ILE A 206 16.54 -23.07 -39.17
N ALA A 207 17.71 -22.44 -39.34
CA ALA A 207 18.30 -21.59 -38.31
C ALA A 207 17.41 -20.37 -37.96
N VAL A 208 16.73 -19.76 -38.94
CA VAL A 208 15.74 -18.70 -38.69
C VAL A 208 14.57 -19.24 -37.86
N ASN A 209 13.97 -20.37 -38.25
CA ASN A 209 12.89 -20.99 -37.49
C ASN A 209 13.31 -21.35 -36.06
N GLU A 210 14.52 -21.88 -35.86
CA GLU A 210 15.08 -22.18 -34.53
C GLU A 210 15.19 -20.90 -33.69
N LEU A 211 15.80 -19.84 -34.23
CA LEU A 211 15.90 -18.53 -33.57
C LEU A 211 14.52 -17.95 -33.25
N GLU A 212 13.55 -18.00 -34.15
CA GLU A 212 12.17 -17.56 -33.89
C GLU A 212 11.50 -18.36 -32.78
N THR A 213 11.75 -19.67 -32.66
CA THR A 213 11.21 -20.46 -31.54
C THR A 213 11.91 -20.16 -30.21
N ILE A 214 13.18 -19.75 -30.24
CA ILE A 214 13.90 -19.28 -29.05
C ILE A 214 13.35 -17.91 -28.63
N VAL A 215 13.20 -16.96 -29.56
CA VAL A 215 12.61 -15.64 -29.28
C VAL A 215 11.20 -15.79 -28.70
N ARG A 216 10.32 -16.59 -29.33
CA ARG A 216 8.97 -16.86 -28.80
C ARG A 216 8.94 -17.50 -27.41
N LYS A 217 9.97 -18.26 -27.03
CA LYS A 217 10.12 -18.80 -25.66
C LYS A 217 10.63 -17.76 -24.67
N LEU A 218 11.43 -16.79 -25.11
CA LEU A 218 11.92 -15.67 -24.29
C LEU A 218 10.84 -14.58 -24.11
N GLU A 219 9.93 -14.42 -25.08
CA GLU A 219 8.76 -13.54 -25.00
C GLU A 219 7.73 -14.00 -23.95
N ILE A 220 7.74 -15.27 -23.56
CA ILE A 220 6.84 -15.87 -22.56
C ILE A 220 7.61 -16.08 -21.25
N ILE A 221 7.41 -15.19 -20.28
CA ILE A 221 8.07 -15.25 -18.97
C ILE A 221 7.48 -16.38 -18.13
N ALA A 222 6.16 -16.57 -18.19
CA ALA A 222 5.40 -17.62 -17.51
C ALA A 222 4.14 -17.97 -18.33
N PRO A 223 3.47 -19.13 -18.12
CA PRO A 223 2.24 -19.45 -18.84
C PRO A 223 1.18 -18.37 -18.64
N GLY A 224 0.80 -17.68 -19.72
CA GLY A 224 -0.14 -16.55 -19.71
C GLY A 224 0.47 -15.19 -19.38
N LEU A 225 1.80 -15.09 -19.22
CA LEU A 225 2.54 -13.85 -18.94
C LEU A 225 3.64 -13.63 -19.98
N ASN A 226 3.41 -12.68 -20.87
CA ASN A 226 4.34 -12.25 -21.90
C ASN A 226 5.12 -11.01 -21.46
N VAL A 227 6.32 -10.79 -22.01
CA VAL A 227 7.17 -9.60 -21.72
C VAL A 227 6.38 -8.29 -21.91
N ALA A 228 5.64 -8.14 -23.01
CA ALA A 228 4.83 -6.94 -23.28
C ALA A 228 3.75 -6.67 -22.21
N GLN A 229 3.21 -7.70 -21.55
CA GLN A 229 2.25 -7.52 -20.46
C GLN A 229 2.92 -7.07 -19.17
N TYR A 230 4.15 -7.53 -18.91
CA TYR A 230 4.97 -7.04 -17.81
C TYR A 230 5.38 -5.58 -18.01
N GLU A 231 5.77 -5.19 -19.22
CA GLU A 231 6.07 -3.80 -19.59
C GLU A 231 4.84 -2.90 -19.41
N GLN A 232 3.66 -3.34 -19.89
CA GLN A 232 2.41 -2.61 -19.67
C GLN A 232 2.07 -2.46 -18.18
N LEU A 233 2.21 -3.52 -17.38
CA LEU A 233 2.01 -3.45 -15.93
C LEU A 233 2.98 -2.47 -15.25
N HIS A 234 4.22 -2.37 -15.73
CA HIS A 234 5.19 -1.40 -15.22
C HIS A 234 4.81 0.05 -15.58
N ILE A 235 4.30 0.28 -16.79
CA ILE A 235 3.78 1.59 -17.22
C ILE A 235 2.56 1.97 -16.36
N ASP A 236 1.62 1.05 -16.18
CA ASP A 236 0.40 1.28 -15.39
C ASP A 236 0.73 1.55 -13.92
N ASN A 237 1.67 0.80 -13.32
CA ASN A 237 2.14 1.04 -11.96
C ASN A 237 2.76 2.45 -11.82
N GLN A 238 3.62 2.87 -12.75
CA GLN A 238 4.17 4.23 -12.75
C GLN A 238 3.07 5.30 -12.85
N ASN A 239 2.07 5.08 -13.71
CA ASN A 239 0.92 5.98 -13.84
C ASN A 239 0.06 6.04 -12.56
N TYR A 240 -0.09 4.92 -11.84
CA TYR A 240 -0.80 4.90 -10.56
C TYR A 240 -0.01 5.60 -9.45
N LEU A 241 1.31 5.45 -9.40
CA LEU A 241 2.16 6.17 -8.44
C LEU A 241 2.05 7.69 -8.64
N SER A 242 2.20 8.20 -9.86
CA SER A 242 2.05 9.64 -10.11
C SER A 242 0.62 10.15 -9.82
N LYS A 243 -0.42 9.34 -10.06
CA LYS A 243 -1.78 9.69 -9.62
C LYS A 243 -1.95 9.73 -8.11
N ILE A 244 -1.25 8.88 -7.36
CA ILE A 244 -1.25 8.91 -5.89
C ILE A 244 -0.56 10.18 -5.41
N GLU A 245 0.62 10.51 -5.93
CA GLU A 245 1.36 11.74 -5.62
C GLU A 245 0.49 13.00 -5.85
N GLU A 246 -0.18 13.11 -7.00
CA GLU A 246 -1.13 14.20 -7.28
C GLU A 246 -2.27 14.29 -6.24
N ARG A 247 -2.85 13.15 -5.82
CA ARG A 247 -3.93 13.15 -4.81
C ARG A 247 -3.40 13.47 -3.41
N GLU A 248 -2.16 13.10 -3.09
CA GLU A 248 -1.50 13.47 -1.84
C GLU A 248 -1.26 14.98 -1.77
N ASP A 249 -0.79 15.60 -2.84
CA ASP A 249 -0.66 17.07 -2.96
C ASP A 249 -2.01 17.79 -2.83
N GLU A 250 -3.06 17.29 -3.49
CA GLU A 250 -4.43 17.80 -3.33
C GLU A 250 -4.94 17.68 -1.88
N LEU A 251 -4.66 16.56 -1.20
CA LEU A 251 -5.01 16.35 0.21
C LEU A 251 -4.24 17.28 1.15
N ILE A 252 -2.94 17.52 0.90
CA ILE A 252 -2.12 18.47 1.65
C ILE A 252 -2.69 19.89 1.50
N LYS A 253 -3.01 20.30 0.27
CA LYS A 253 -3.63 21.60 -0.02
C LYS A 253 -5.00 21.75 0.66
N ASN A 254 -5.84 20.72 0.62
CA ASN A 254 -7.14 20.73 1.29
C ASN A 254 -6.99 20.83 2.82
N ARG A 255 -6.05 20.08 3.42
CA ARG A 255 -5.74 20.19 4.86
C ARG A 255 -5.29 21.61 5.24
N ALA A 256 -4.43 22.24 4.44
CA ALA A 256 -4.00 23.62 4.64
C ALA A 256 -5.18 24.60 4.61
N ASN A 257 -6.03 24.50 3.57
CA ASN A 257 -7.27 25.30 3.47
C ASN A 257 -8.18 25.08 4.69
N CYS A 258 -8.37 23.84 5.16
CA CYS A 258 -9.16 23.56 6.36
C CYS A 258 -8.57 24.20 7.62
N THR A 259 -7.24 24.22 7.78
CA THR A 259 -6.60 24.93 8.89
C THR A 259 -6.79 26.44 8.82
N GLU A 260 -6.73 27.04 7.62
CA GLU A 260 -6.99 28.46 7.39
C GLU A 260 -8.45 28.84 7.72
N HIS A 261 -9.42 28.05 7.23
CA HIS A 261 -10.83 28.25 7.58
C HIS A 261 -11.10 28.12 9.08
N ASN A 262 -10.43 27.18 9.77
CA ASN A 262 -10.54 27.05 11.23
C ASN A 262 -9.97 28.29 11.97
N GLN A 263 -8.89 28.89 11.48
CA GLN A 263 -8.35 30.14 12.02
C GLN A 263 -9.31 31.31 11.76
N MET A 264 -9.88 31.43 10.56
CA MET A 264 -10.91 32.44 10.27
C MET A 264 -12.15 32.28 11.17
N LEU A 265 -12.62 31.04 11.40
CA LEU A 265 -13.73 30.76 12.31
C LEU A 265 -13.39 31.10 13.78
N ALA A 266 -12.13 30.91 14.22
CA ALA A 266 -11.69 31.35 15.54
C ALA A 266 -11.77 32.88 15.67
N HIS A 267 -11.22 33.62 14.70
CA HIS A 267 -11.29 35.09 14.67
C HIS A 267 -12.71 35.64 14.58
N ILE A 268 -13.63 34.93 13.92
CA ILE A 268 -15.06 35.30 13.90
C ILE A 268 -15.68 35.13 15.30
N ARG A 269 -15.37 34.04 16.01
CA ARG A 269 -15.85 33.85 17.40
C ARG A 269 -15.27 34.87 18.37
N GLU A 270 -13.98 35.20 18.24
CA GLU A 270 -13.32 36.25 19.05
C GLU A 270 -14.01 37.61 18.84
N LYS A 271 -14.27 37.99 17.58
CA LYS A 271 -15.00 39.22 17.26
C LYS A 271 -16.44 39.21 17.77
N MET A 272 -17.13 38.09 17.65
CA MET A 272 -18.52 37.92 18.13
C MET A 272 -18.57 38.10 19.65
N HIS A 273 -17.71 37.41 20.40
CA HIS A 273 -17.62 37.56 21.86
C HIS A 273 -17.29 39.01 22.27
N HIS A 274 -16.40 39.69 21.53
CA HIS A 274 -16.13 41.10 21.80
C HIS A 274 -17.33 42.00 21.50
N THR A 275 -18.11 41.73 20.45
CA THR A 275 -19.36 42.48 20.21
C THR A 275 -20.43 42.19 21.25
N ASP A 276 -20.51 40.95 21.76
CA ASP A 276 -21.42 40.59 22.84
C ASP A 276 -21.07 41.35 24.13
N GLU A 277 -19.79 41.42 24.51
CA GLU A 277 -19.31 42.26 25.63
C GLU A 277 -19.68 43.74 25.46
N VAL A 278 -19.53 44.30 24.25
CA VAL A 278 -19.90 45.70 23.96
C VAL A 278 -21.42 45.92 24.04
N ILE A 279 -22.23 44.93 23.70
CA ILE A 279 -23.69 44.97 23.89
C ILE A 279 -24.01 44.97 25.39
N ASP A 280 -23.43 44.06 26.19
CA ASP A 280 -23.64 43.98 27.64
C ASP A 280 -23.31 45.32 28.34
N PHE A 281 -22.20 45.98 27.96
CA PHE A 281 -21.87 47.32 28.46
C PHE A 281 -22.90 48.38 28.03
N ALA A 282 -23.35 48.38 26.78
CA ALA A 282 -24.34 49.34 26.29
C ALA A 282 -25.73 49.13 26.93
N GLU A 283 -26.10 47.89 27.26
CA GLU A 283 -27.31 47.58 28.03
C GLU A 283 -27.22 48.08 29.47
N CYS A 284 -26.04 48.02 30.10
CA CYS A 284 -25.80 48.61 31.42
C CYS A 284 -25.92 50.15 31.39
N ASP A 285 -25.25 50.81 30.44
CA ASP A 285 -25.33 52.27 30.25
C ASP A 285 -26.78 52.74 29.98
N LEU A 286 -27.55 51.96 29.21
CA LEU A 286 -28.97 52.21 28.98
C LEU A 286 -29.79 52.06 30.27
N GLY A 287 -29.55 51.01 31.05
CA GLY A 287 -30.21 50.78 32.33
C GLY A 287 -29.98 51.90 33.34
N ASP A 288 -28.74 52.40 33.44
CA ASP A 288 -28.42 53.55 34.28
C ASP A 288 -29.15 54.82 33.81
N ALA A 289 -29.19 55.09 32.50
CA ALA A 289 -29.92 56.21 31.93
C ALA A 289 -31.45 56.10 32.15
N GLU A 290 -32.02 54.89 32.11
CA GLU A 290 -33.43 54.64 32.45
C GLU A 290 -33.72 54.90 33.93
N ILE A 291 -32.82 54.51 34.83
CA ILE A 291 -32.91 54.80 36.27
C ILE A 291 -32.85 56.31 36.53
N GLU A 292 -31.94 57.04 35.87
CA GLU A 292 -31.90 58.51 35.96
C GLU A 292 -33.18 59.17 35.45
N LEU A 293 -33.73 58.69 34.32
CA LEU A 293 -34.99 59.17 33.77
C LEU A 293 -36.17 58.91 34.73
N LEU A 294 -36.21 57.76 35.40
CA LEU A 294 -37.22 57.45 36.41
C LEU A 294 -37.11 58.37 37.62
N ARG A 295 -35.91 58.58 38.17
CA ARG A 295 -35.67 59.55 39.26
C ARG A 295 -36.12 60.95 38.89
N ALA A 296 -35.75 61.43 37.70
CA ALA A 296 -36.17 62.74 37.20
C ALA A 296 -37.70 62.87 37.02
N ARG A 297 -38.38 61.78 36.64
CA ARG A 297 -39.86 61.71 36.57
C ARG A 297 -40.50 61.74 37.96
N GLU A 298 -39.95 61.03 38.93
CA GLU A 298 -40.40 61.03 40.32
C GLU A 298 -40.23 62.42 40.96
N ASP A 299 -39.05 63.04 40.80
CA ASP A 299 -38.79 64.41 41.27
C ASP A 299 -39.74 65.44 40.65
N LEU A 300 -39.98 65.35 39.34
CA LEU A 300 -40.98 66.18 38.66
C LEU A 300 -42.40 65.93 39.19
N GLY A 301 -42.73 64.68 39.53
CA GLY A 301 -43.98 64.30 40.20
C GLY A 301 -44.12 64.94 41.57
N ASN A 302 -43.08 64.85 42.41
CA ASN A 302 -43.00 65.45 43.74
C ASN A 302 -43.12 66.98 43.68
N ILE A 303 -42.43 67.63 42.74
CA ILE A 303 -42.51 69.09 42.53
C ILE A 303 -43.91 69.51 42.06
N LYS A 304 -44.52 68.77 41.12
CA LYS A 304 -45.92 69.03 40.69
C LYS A 304 -46.90 68.86 41.85
N GLY A 305 -46.77 67.78 42.63
CA GLY A 305 -47.57 67.55 43.83
C GLY A 305 -47.45 68.68 44.86
N ARG A 306 -46.22 69.13 45.15
CA ARG A 306 -45.99 70.28 46.05
C ARG A 306 -46.54 71.60 45.51
N ARG A 307 -46.44 71.84 44.20
CA ARG A 307 -47.07 73.00 43.55
C ARG A 307 -48.59 72.94 43.68
N ASP A 308 -49.19 71.78 43.49
CA ASP A 308 -50.64 71.62 43.49
C ASP A 308 -51.23 71.65 44.91
N THR A 309 -50.52 71.15 45.93
CA THR A 309 -50.90 71.37 47.34
C THR A 309 -50.78 72.83 47.75
N LEU A 310 -49.73 73.55 47.32
CA LEU A 310 -49.61 75.00 47.52
C LEU A 310 -50.72 75.78 46.81
N ARG A 311 -51.15 75.33 45.62
CA ARG A 311 -52.28 75.91 44.89
C ARG A 311 -53.59 75.70 45.63
N TRP A 312 -53.84 74.51 46.17
CA TRP A 312 -55.03 74.22 46.98
C TRP A 312 -55.03 74.94 48.33
N SER A 313 -53.88 75.07 49.01
CA SER A 313 -53.82 75.85 50.25
C SER A 313 -54.04 77.34 49.99
N LEU A 314 -53.48 77.89 48.91
CA LEU A 314 -53.73 79.27 48.49
C LEU A 314 -55.20 79.52 48.14
N GLU A 315 -55.87 78.56 47.48
CA GLU A 315 -57.31 78.68 47.20
C GLU A 315 -58.16 78.51 48.47
N ALA A 316 -57.77 77.63 49.40
CA ALA A 316 -58.45 77.48 50.69
C ALA A 316 -58.31 78.73 51.57
N GLU A 317 -57.12 79.34 51.64
CA GLU A 317 -56.93 80.63 52.33
C GLU A 317 -57.68 81.77 51.64
N ARG A 318 -57.79 81.76 50.30
CA ARG A 318 -58.66 82.71 49.57
C ARG A 318 -60.13 82.57 49.96
N VAL A 319 -60.64 81.34 50.07
CA VAL A 319 -62.01 81.07 50.50
C VAL A 319 -62.22 81.52 51.96
N LYS A 320 -61.28 81.23 52.88
CA LYS A 320 -61.36 81.67 54.28
C LYS A 320 -61.35 83.20 54.43
N ALA A 321 -60.45 83.88 53.71
CA ALA A 321 -60.37 85.34 53.72
C ALA A 321 -61.54 86.01 52.96
N GLY A 322 -62.28 85.25 52.15
CA GLY A 322 -63.53 85.67 51.52
C GLY A 322 -63.38 87.00 50.77
N LEU A 323 -64.25 87.95 51.10
CA LEU A 323 -64.31 89.26 50.45
C LEU A 323 -63.04 90.11 50.65
N LEU A 324 -62.24 89.88 51.70
CA LEU A 324 -60.99 90.63 51.92
C LEU A 324 -59.96 90.41 50.79
N THR A 325 -60.07 89.29 50.05
CA THR A 325 -59.19 89.03 48.89
C THR A 325 -59.62 89.77 47.62
N ARG A 326 -60.86 90.23 47.54
CA ARG A 326 -61.45 90.91 46.39
C ARG A 326 -61.89 92.32 46.80
N LYS A 327 -60.91 93.23 46.85
CA LYS A 327 -61.07 94.60 47.34
C LYS A 327 -62.24 95.35 46.70
N ASP A 328 -62.48 95.13 45.41
CA ASP A 328 -63.56 95.77 44.66
C ASP A 328 -64.93 95.32 45.19
N LEU A 329 -65.14 94.01 45.32
CA LEU A 329 -66.39 93.43 45.82
C LEU A 329 -66.62 93.70 47.32
N LEU A 330 -65.54 93.88 48.10
CA LEU A 330 -65.63 94.35 49.49
C LEU A 330 -66.12 95.80 49.56
N ARG A 331 -65.68 96.65 48.62
CA ARG A 331 -66.09 98.04 48.51
C ARG A 331 -67.55 98.16 48.06
N ASP A 332 -67.95 97.39 47.04
CA ASP A 332 -69.35 97.30 46.61
C ASP A 332 -70.29 96.86 47.75
N PHE A 333 -69.84 95.89 48.58
CA PHE A 333 -70.62 95.46 49.75
C PHE A 333 -70.69 96.57 50.82
N GLN A 334 -69.60 97.30 51.07
CA GLN A 334 -69.59 98.43 51.99
C GLN A 334 -70.55 99.53 51.51
N ASP A 335 -70.46 99.93 50.24
CA ASP A 335 -71.31 100.95 49.62
C ASP A 335 -72.80 100.53 49.70
N ALA A 336 -73.11 99.26 49.43
CA ALA A 336 -74.46 98.71 49.59
C ALA A 336 -74.94 98.69 51.06
N THR A 337 -74.07 98.40 52.04
CA THR A 337 -74.45 98.50 53.46
C THR A 337 -74.69 99.94 53.90
N ASP A 338 -73.91 100.90 53.39
CA ASP A 338 -74.12 102.32 53.64
C ASP A 338 -75.43 102.82 53.01
N GLU A 339 -75.82 102.31 51.84
CA GLU A 339 -77.15 102.55 51.26
C GLU A 339 -78.28 101.96 52.11
N VAL A 340 -78.12 100.72 52.62
CA VAL A 340 -79.12 100.09 53.52
C VAL A 340 -79.27 100.87 54.83
N ILE A 341 -78.19 101.44 55.38
CA ILE A 341 -78.25 102.32 56.56
C ILE A 341 -79.05 103.59 56.24
N LYS A 342 -78.72 104.29 55.14
CA LYS A 342 -79.47 105.48 54.68
C LYS A 342 -80.96 105.19 54.45
N LEU A 343 -81.29 104.02 53.92
CA LEU A 343 -82.68 103.58 53.72
C LEU A 343 -83.41 103.25 55.05
N ARG A 344 -82.69 102.70 56.05
CA ARG A 344 -83.25 102.49 57.40
C ARG A 344 -83.49 103.79 58.15
N GLU A 345 -82.63 104.79 57.96
CA GLU A 345 -82.82 106.13 58.54
C GLU A 345 -84.05 106.80 57.93
N LYS A 346 -84.16 106.84 56.59
CA LYS A 346 -85.37 107.30 55.90
C LYS A 346 -86.64 106.57 56.32
N LYS A 347 -86.56 105.26 56.59
CA LYS A 347 -87.71 104.50 57.13
C LYS A 347 -88.14 105.01 58.51
N LYS A 348 -87.18 105.30 59.41
CA LYS A 348 -87.49 105.88 60.73
C LYS A 348 -88.07 107.29 60.63
N GLU A 349 -87.55 108.12 59.73
CA GLU A 349 -88.08 109.46 59.46
C GLU A 349 -89.54 109.37 58.98
N LEU A 350 -89.84 108.51 58.00
CA LEU A 350 -91.21 108.28 57.54
C LEU A 350 -92.12 107.67 58.63
N GLU A 351 -91.60 106.79 59.48
CA GLU A 351 -92.35 106.28 60.65
C GLU A 351 -92.67 107.39 61.66
N GLN A 352 -91.76 108.36 61.85
CA GLN A 352 -92.01 109.54 62.67
C GLN A 352 -93.06 110.47 62.03
N GLU A 353 -92.97 110.75 60.72
CA GLU A 353 -93.98 111.53 59.99
C GLU A 353 -95.38 110.88 60.03
N ILE A 354 -95.45 109.55 59.94
CA ILE A 354 -96.70 108.79 60.12
C ILE A 354 -97.19 108.90 61.57
N SER A 355 -96.31 108.90 62.57
CA SER A 355 -96.69 109.11 63.97
C SER A 355 -97.24 110.54 64.21
N ASP A 356 -96.63 111.56 63.60
CA ASP A 356 -97.06 112.95 63.72
C ASP A 356 -98.37 113.21 62.98
N THR A 357 -98.57 112.64 61.79
CA THR A 357 -99.82 112.77 61.04
C THR A 357 -100.97 112.00 61.71
N THR A 358 -100.71 110.83 62.29
CA THR A 358 -101.73 110.10 63.08
C THR A 358 -102.08 110.82 64.39
N ASN A 359 -101.12 111.48 65.05
CA ASN A 359 -101.39 112.35 66.20
C ASN A 359 -102.24 113.58 65.80
N LYS A 360 -101.90 114.28 64.70
CA LYS A 360 -102.71 115.38 64.15
C LYS A 360 -104.14 114.94 63.78
N LEU A 361 -104.31 113.72 63.27
CA LEU A 361 -105.62 113.10 63.01
C LEU A 361 -106.41 112.80 64.30
N ARG A 362 -105.71 112.46 65.38
CA ARG A 362 -106.29 112.25 66.72
C ARG A 362 -106.83 113.55 67.30
N ASP A 363 -106.06 114.64 67.21
CA ASP A 363 -106.47 115.97 67.66
C ASP A 363 -107.61 116.55 66.83
N ALA A 364 -107.63 116.29 65.52
CA ALA A 364 -108.75 116.63 64.65
C ALA A 364 -110.04 115.87 65.03
N ARG A 365 -109.94 114.57 65.36
CA ARG A 365 -111.09 113.78 65.87
C ARG A 365 -111.58 114.28 67.22
N HIS A 366 -110.68 114.64 68.13
CA HIS A 366 -111.06 115.16 69.45
C HIS A 366 -111.82 116.50 69.36
N LYS A 367 -111.53 117.33 68.34
CA LYS A 367 -112.29 118.56 68.05
C LYS A 367 -113.68 118.32 67.43
N MET A 368 -113.98 117.12 66.95
CA MET A 368 -115.28 116.79 66.33
C MET A 368 -116.28 116.08 67.26
N GLN A 369 -115.88 115.64 68.46
CA GLN A 369 -116.75 114.85 69.36
C GLN A 369 -117.48 115.65 70.47
N LEU A 370 -117.35 116.98 70.50
CA LEU A 370 -117.94 117.85 71.52
C LEU A 370 -119.19 118.65 71.07
N HIS A 371 -119.97 118.12 70.13
CA HIS A 371 -121.30 118.65 69.78
C HIS A 371 -122.29 117.55 69.36
N PRO A 372 -123.24 117.19 70.24
CA PRO A 372 -124.64 117.05 69.85
C PRO A 372 -125.62 117.75 70.83
N GLN A 373 -126.90 117.84 70.46
CA GLN A 373 -127.88 118.74 71.07
C GLN A 373 -128.60 118.18 72.31
N LEU A 374 -128.61 118.93 73.41
CA LEU A 374 -129.81 119.44 74.11
C LEU A 374 -129.38 120.31 75.30
N LEU A 375 -130.32 121.06 75.86
CA LEU A 375 -130.29 121.38 77.29
C LEU A 375 -131.59 120.84 77.90
N ILE A 376 -131.47 119.67 78.54
CA ILE A 376 -132.26 119.20 79.69
C ILE A 376 -131.23 118.58 80.64
#